data_AF-A0A955YBU3-F1
#
_entry.id   AF-A0A955YBU3-F1
#
_cell.length_a   1.000
_cell.length_b   1.000
_cell.length_c   1.000
_cell.angle_alpha   90.00
_cell.angle_beta   90.00
_cell.angle_gamma   90.00
#
_symmetry.space_group_name_H-M   'P 1'
#
loop_
_entity.id
_entity.type
_entity.pdbx_description
1 polymer ?
#
loop_
_entity_poly.entity_id
_entity_poly.type
_entity_poly.pdbx_seq_one_letter_code
_entity_poly.pdbx_strand_id
1 'polypeptide(L)'
;MANPFAESLYASLFDVDTEEELEQSLLDWSQFPNTERSFASAQIAWMLTERVRELTEEVRLTRSLLEDLATRPERPPDVIDAEVVDG
;
A
#
# COMPACT_ATOMS: atom_id res chain seq x y z
N MET A 1 15.73 -11.01 -9.28
CA MET A 1 16.62 -9.85 -9.48
C MET A 1 15.94 -9.03 -10.57
N ALA A 2 15.46 -7.83 -10.24
CA ALA A 2 14.70 -7.01 -11.18
C ALA A 2 15.64 -6.38 -12.22
N ASN A 3 15.11 -6.06 -13.40
CA ASN A 3 15.84 -5.43 -14.48
C ASN A 3 16.00 -3.94 -14.16
N PRO A 4 17.21 -3.37 -14.29
CA PRO A 4 17.45 -1.96 -14.03
C PRO A 4 16.50 -1.00 -14.76
N PHE A 5 16.06 -1.36 -15.97
CA PHE A 5 15.12 -0.56 -16.77
C PHE A 5 13.69 -0.61 -16.23
N ALA A 6 13.28 -1.76 -15.68
CA ALA A 6 11.95 -1.90 -15.07
C ALA A 6 11.86 -1.11 -13.76
N GLU A 7 12.92 -1.14 -12.95
CA GLU A 7 13.03 -0.33 -11.73
C GLU A 7 13.07 1.17 -12.07
N SER A 8 13.84 1.56 -13.09
CA SER A 8 13.92 2.95 -13.54
C SER A 8 12.59 3.48 -14.09
N LEU A 9 11.86 2.69 -14.89
CA LEU A 9 10.57 3.11 -15.43
C LEU A 9 9.49 3.13 -14.33
N TYR A 10 9.50 2.14 -13.42
CA TYR A 10 8.61 2.15 -12.26
C TYR A 10 8.87 3.41 -11.43
N ALA A 11 10.12 3.67 -11.03
CA ALA A 11 10.47 4.85 -10.26
C ALA A 11 10.10 6.14 -10.99
N SER A 12 10.40 6.25 -12.29
CA SER A 12 10.05 7.45 -13.06
C SER A 12 8.54 7.66 -13.10
N LEU A 13 7.73 6.62 -13.36
CA LEU A 13 6.26 6.71 -13.40
C LEU A 13 5.64 7.21 -12.10
N PHE A 14 6.28 6.96 -10.95
CA PHE A 14 5.80 7.41 -9.64
C PHE A 14 6.41 8.74 -9.17
N ASP A 15 7.51 9.18 -9.78
CA ASP A 15 8.13 10.50 -9.58
C ASP A 15 7.71 11.53 -10.67
N VAL A 16 6.77 11.18 -11.56
CA VAL A 16 6.21 12.13 -12.52
C VAL A 16 5.15 13.00 -11.82
N ASP A 17 5.39 14.30 -11.77
CA ASP A 17 4.48 15.26 -11.12
C ASP A 17 3.48 15.91 -12.11
N THR A 18 3.73 15.79 -13.42
CA THR A 18 2.91 16.42 -14.47
C THR A 18 2.51 15.47 -15.60
N GLU A 19 1.39 15.76 -16.26
CA GLU A 19 0.92 14.98 -17.42
C GLU A 19 1.91 15.02 -18.59
N GLU A 20 2.58 16.15 -18.79
CA GLU A 20 3.54 16.36 -19.89
C GLU A 20 4.83 15.52 -19.70
N GLU A 21 5.32 15.41 -18.46
CA GLU A 21 6.44 14.52 -18.12
C GLU A 21 6.07 13.03 -18.23
N LEU A 22 4.80 12.69 -17.98
CA LEU A 22 4.29 11.31 -18.16
C LEU A 22 4.29 10.96 -19.64
N GLU A 23 3.74 11.83 -20.48
CA GLU A 23 3.74 11.65 -21.93
C GLU A 23 5.15 11.49 -22.49
N GLN A 24 6.09 12.34 -22.05
CA GLN A 24 7.49 12.24 -22.46
C GLN A 24 8.11 10.90 -22.03
N SER A 25 7.87 10.46 -20.79
CA SER A 25 8.38 9.18 -20.28
C SER A 25 7.82 7.98 -21.08
N LEU A 26 6.55 8.03 -21.46
CA LEU A 26 5.91 7.00 -22.30
C LEU A 26 6.43 7.02 -23.74
N LEU A 27 6.73 8.21 -24.29
CA LEU A 27 7.34 8.37 -25.60
C LEU A 27 8.77 7.78 -25.60
N ASP A 28 9.57 8.09 -24.60
CA ASP A 28 10.91 7.53 -24.43
C ASP A 28 10.83 6.01 -24.28
N TRP A 29 9.86 5.53 -23.50
CA TRP A 29 9.57 4.10 -23.37
C TRP A 29 9.24 3.44 -24.70
N SER A 30 8.53 4.13 -25.59
CA SER A 30 8.12 3.59 -26.88
C SER A 30 9.29 3.30 -27.83
N GLN A 31 10.45 3.96 -27.61
CA GLN A 31 11.67 3.78 -28.42
C GLN A 31 12.43 2.49 -28.11
N PHE A 32 12.13 1.82 -26.99
CA PHE A 32 12.82 0.58 -26.60
C PHE A 32 12.40 -0.63 -27.44
N PRO A 33 13.31 -1.60 -27.65
CA PRO A 33 12.99 -2.87 -28.30
C PRO A 33 11.80 -3.58 -27.66
N ASN A 34 10.97 -4.23 -28.48
CA ASN A 34 9.74 -4.88 -28.00
C ASN A 34 9.97 -5.94 -26.91
N THR A 35 11.08 -6.68 -27.00
CA THR A 35 11.47 -7.69 -26.01
C THR A 35 11.80 -7.08 -24.65
N GLU A 36 12.50 -5.95 -24.63
CA GLU A 36 12.84 -5.21 -23.41
C GLU A 36 11.58 -4.61 -22.80
N ARG A 37 10.72 -4.01 -23.64
CA ARG A 37 9.43 -3.48 -23.18
C ARG A 37 8.55 -4.56 -22.58
N SER A 38 8.42 -5.70 -23.24
CA SER A 38 7.63 -6.83 -22.75
C SER A 38 8.16 -7.37 -21.42
N PHE A 39 9.48 -7.47 -21.28
CA PHE A 39 10.11 -7.95 -20.05
C PHE A 39 9.96 -6.98 -18.89
N ALA A 40 10.12 -5.68 -19.12
CA ALA A 40 9.92 -4.68 -18.09
C ALA A 40 8.44 -4.52 -17.72
N SER A 41 7.52 -4.56 -18.69
CA SER A 41 6.08 -4.57 -18.41
C SER A 41 5.67 -5.75 -17.54
N ALA A 42 6.22 -6.94 -17.79
CA ALA A 42 5.96 -8.11 -16.95
C ALA A 42 6.48 -7.92 -15.51
N GLN A 43 7.64 -7.26 -15.33
CA GLN A 43 8.18 -6.97 -14.01
C GLN A 43 7.43 -5.87 -13.28
N ILE A 44 7.03 -4.80 -13.96
CA ILE A 44 6.18 -3.74 -13.41
C ILE A 44 4.85 -4.34 -12.97
N ALA A 45 4.23 -5.17 -13.81
CA ALA A 45 2.99 -5.87 -13.46
C ALA A 45 3.16 -6.76 -12.23
N TRP A 46 4.27 -7.48 -12.12
CA TRP A 46 4.59 -8.29 -10.94
C TRP A 46 4.78 -7.42 -9.68
N MET A 47 5.57 -6.36 -9.76
CA MET A 47 5.79 -5.43 -8.64
C MET A 47 4.49 -4.80 -8.17
N LEU A 48 3.65 -4.31 -9.09
CA LEU A 48 2.33 -3.77 -8.77
C LEU A 48 1.42 -4.80 -8.11
N THR A 49 1.44 -6.05 -8.59
CA THR A 49 0.65 -7.13 -8.00
C THR A 49 1.06 -7.41 -6.55
N GLU A 50 2.36 -7.47 -6.26
CA GLU A 50 2.84 -7.66 -4.90
C GLU A 50 2.47 -6.47 -4.00
N ARG A 51 2.62 -5.23 -4.46
CA ARG A 51 2.20 -4.04 -3.68
C ARG A 51 0.70 -4.00 -3.40
N VAL A 52 -0.13 -4.36 -4.38
CA VAL A 52 -1.58 -4.45 -4.19
C VAL A 52 -1.92 -5.55 -3.17
N ARG A 53 -1.21 -6.68 -3.20
CA ARG A 53 -1.39 -7.75 -2.20
C ARG A 53 -1.03 -7.26 -0.80
N GLU A 54 0.10 -6.60 -0.63
CA GLU A 54 0.53 -6.00 0.65
C GLU A 54 -0.53 -5.04 1.19
N LEU A 55 -0.97 -4.08 0.36
CA LEU A 55 -2.01 -3.10 0.75
C LEU A 55 -3.34 -3.78 1.10
N THR A 56 -3.72 -4.82 0.37
CA THR A 56 -4.96 -5.58 0.65
C THR A 56 -4.89 -6.23 2.04
N GLU A 57 -3.74 -6.79 2.41
CA GLU A 57 -3.56 -7.40 3.73
C GLU A 57 -3.58 -6.35 4.84
N GLU A 58 -2.91 -5.21 4.66
CA GLU A 58 -2.92 -4.10 5.62
C GLU A 58 -4.34 -3.54 5.85
N VAL A 59 -5.13 -3.39 4.77
CA VAL A 59 -6.54 -2.99 4.86
C VAL A 59 -7.35 -4.02 5.64
N ARG A 60 -7.11 -5.32 5.39
CA ARG A 60 -7.80 -6.40 6.11
C ARG A 60 -7.46 -6.38 7.60
N LEU A 61 -6.19 -6.20 7.96
CA LEU A 61 -5.75 -6.10 9.36
C LEU A 61 -6.38 -4.89 10.05
N THR A 62 -6.34 -3.73 9.40
CA THR A 62 -6.96 -2.50 9.91
C THR A 62 -8.45 -2.70 10.15
N ARG A 63 -9.16 -3.32 9.20
CA ARG A 63 -10.57 -3.64 9.35
C ARG A 63 -10.82 -4.57 10.54
N SER A 64 -10.03 -5.63 10.71
CA SER A 64 -10.14 -6.54 11.85
C SER A 64 -9.99 -5.81 13.18
N LEU A 65 -9.01 -4.91 13.28
CA LEU A 65 -8.79 -4.12 14.50
C LEU A 65 -9.95 -3.18 14.80
N LEU A 66 -10.56 -2.58 13.77
CA LEU A 66 -11.75 -1.75 13.94
C LEU A 66 -12.96 -2.56 14.41
N GLU A 67 -13.16 -3.76 13.86
CA GLU A 67 -14.23 -4.68 14.29
C GLU A 67 -14.01 -5.14 15.75
N ASP A 68 -12.77 -5.46 16.13
CA ASP A 68 -12.40 -5.81 17.51
C ASP A 68 -12.66 -4.63 18.48
N LEU A 69 -12.31 -3.41 18.08
CA LEU A 69 -12.58 -2.22 18.90
C LEU A 69 -14.07 -1.93 19.04
N ALA A 70 -14.85 -2.10 17.97
CA ALA A 70 -16.29 -1.86 17.97
C ALA A 70 -17.05 -2.92 18.81
N THR A 71 -16.50 -4.12 18.95
CA THR A 71 -17.12 -5.22 19.71
C THR A 71 -16.60 -5.34 21.14
N ARG A 72 -15.62 -4.52 21.54
CA ARG A 72 -15.16 -4.47 22.93
C ARG A 72 -16.31 -4.00 23.83
N PRO A 73 -16.72 -4.81 24.82
CA PRO A 73 -17.67 -4.34 25.82
C PRO A 73 -17.03 -3.16 26.55
N GLU A 74 -17.77 -2.05 26.67
CA GLU A 74 -17.39 -0.96 27.57
C GLU A 74 -17.12 -1.57 28.93
N ARG A 75 -15.89 -1.42 29.43
CA ARG A 75 -15.53 -1.84 30.78
C ARG A 75 -16.57 -1.19 31.71
N PRO A 76 -17.33 -1.94 32.53
CA PRO A 76 -18.20 -1.30 33.49
C PRO A 76 -17.33 -0.37 34.32
N PRO A 77 -17.77 0.88 34.59
CA PRO A 77 -16.99 1.80 35.40
C PRO A 77 -16.60 1.07 36.68
N ASP A 78 -15.29 1.09 36.99
CA ASP A 78 -14.76 0.50 38.21
C ASP A 78 -15.64 1.00 39.37
N VAL A 79 -16.45 0.10 39.94
CA VAL A 79 -17.22 0.39 41.13
C VAL A 79 -16.17 0.66 42.20
N ILE A 80 -15.92 1.93 42.48
CA ILE A 80 -15.16 2.34 43.65
C ILE A 80 -15.99 1.81 44.81
N ASP A 81 -15.54 0.72 45.43
CA ASP A 81 -16.07 0.24 46.70
C ASP A 81 -15.94 1.41 47.68
N ALA A 82 -17.05 2.10 47.91
CA ALA A 82 -17.16 3.03 49.01
C ALA A 82 -17.09 2.18 50.28
N GLU A 83 -15.89 2.04 50.83
CA GLU A 83 -15.74 1.75 52.26
C GLU A 83 -16.50 2.84 53.00
N VAL A 84 -17.73 2.51 53.38
CA VAL A 84 -18.47 3.21 54.41
C VAL A 84 -17.72 2.91 55.71
N VAL A 85 -16.75 3.75 56.03
CA VAL A 85 -16.21 3.85 57.39
C VAL A 85 -17.27 4.60 58.20
N ASP A 86 -18.26 3.87 58.71
CA ASP A 86 -19.09 4.35 59.81
C ASP A 86 -18.26 4.31 61.09
N GLY A 87 -18.34 5.42 61.82
CA GLY A 87 -17.57 5.72 63.04
C GLY A 87 -18.13 5.15 64.33
#